data_AF-A0A951EA81-F1
#
_entry.id   AF-A0A951EA81-F1
#
_cell.length_a   1.000
_cell.length_b   1.000
_cell.length_c   1.000
_cell.angle_alpha   90.00
_cell.angle_beta   90.00
_cell.angle_gamma   90.00
#
_symmetry.space_group_name_H-M   'P 1'
#
loop_
_entity.id
_entity.type
_entity.pdbx_description
1 polymer ?
#
loop_
_entity_poly.entity_id
_entity_poly.type
_entity_poly.pdbx_seq_one_letter_code
_entity_poly.pdbx_strand_id
1 'polypeptide(L)'
;MDAMDGLLLEGVPLNAIADALGTPTWVYGAGTIRTRLQRLRAALAGAGLDAEVHYAVKANDHLAVLAVFAAAGAGADVVSEGEFRRARMAGIAAARIVYSGVGKSARE
;
A
#
# COMPACT_ATOMS: atom_id res chain seq x y z
N MET A 1 12.82 17.97 -19.11
CA MET A 1 12.10 16.79 -19.56
C MET A 1 12.43 16.66 -21.03
N ASP A 2 13.35 15.76 -21.33
CA ASP A 2 13.77 15.46 -22.69
C ASP A 2 12.70 14.59 -23.34
N ALA A 3 12.46 14.76 -24.64
CA ALA A 3 11.58 13.87 -25.39
C ALA A 3 12.04 12.39 -25.33
N MET A 4 13.32 12.16 -25.01
CA MET A 4 13.94 10.85 -24.81
C MET A 4 13.65 10.20 -23.45
N ASP A 5 13.04 10.91 -22.49
CA ASP A 5 12.76 10.38 -21.14
C ASP A 5 11.66 9.29 -21.14
N GLY A 6 10.95 9.08 -22.26
CA GLY A 6 9.94 8.02 -22.39
C GLY A 6 8.78 8.12 -21.39
N LEU A 7 8.23 6.98 -20.97
CA LEU A 7 7.15 6.96 -19.97
C LEU A 7 7.70 7.28 -18.58
N LEU A 8 7.07 8.25 -17.90
CA LEU A 8 7.42 8.66 -16.54
C LEU A 8 6.45 8.08 -15.50
N LEU A 9 6.98 7.70 -14.34
CA LEU A 9 6.20 7.46 -13.13
C LEU A 9 6.63 8.45 -12.05
N GLU A 10 5.71 9.32 -11.63
CA GLU A 10 5.99 10.37 -10.61
C GLU A 10 7.20 11.25 -10.97
N GLY A 11 7.39 11.52 -12.26
CA GLY A 11 8.50 12.31 -12.80
C GLY A 11 9.80 11.54 -13.00
N VAL A 12 9.83 10.24 -12.69
CA VAL A 12 11.01 9.37 -12.89
C VAL A 12 10.88 8.60 -14.21
N PRO A 13 11.87 8.69 -15.13
CA PRO A 13 11.90 7.93 -16.36
C PRO A 13 11.97 6.42 -16.13
N LEU A 14 11.02 5.65 -16.67
CA LEU A 14 10.99 4.19 -16.46
C LEU A 14 12.09 3.46 -17.24
N ASN A 15 12.55 4.00 -18.36
CA ASN A 15 13.73 3.48 -19.08
C ASN A 15 14.98 3.56 -18.19
N ALA A 16 15.19 4.67 -17.47
CA ALA A 16 16.32 4.80 -16.54
C ALA A 16 16.29 3.76 -15.41
N ILE A 17 15.09 3.41 -14.92
CA ILE A 17 14.93 2.32 -13.93
C ILE A 17 15.25 0.96 -14.55
N ALA A 18 14.76 0.70 -15.76
CA ALA A 18 15.01 -0.55 -16.48
C ALA A 18 16.50 -0.74 -16.79
N ASP A 19 17.20 0.32 -17.19
CA ASP A 19 18.65 0.29 -17.44
C ASP A 19 19.43 0.00 -16.16
N ALA A 20 19.00 0.56 -15.02
CA ALA A 20 19.68 0.39 -13.74
C ALA A 20 19.42 -0.97 -13.05
N LEU A 21 18.21 -1.52 -13.17
CA LEU A 21 17.77 -2.70 -12.42
C LEU A 21 17.49 -3.93 -13.29
N GLY A 22 17.48 -3.77 -14.61
CA GLY A 22 17.07 -4.81 -15.56
C GLY A 22 15.56 -5.01 -15.63
N THR A 23 15.14 -5.99 -16.43
CA THR A 23 13.73 -6.35 -16.63
C THR A 23 13.52 -7.85 -16.52
N PRO A 24 12.40 -8.34 -15.94
CA PRO A 24 11.25 -7.56 -15.47
C PRO A 24 11.49 -6.87 -14.12
N THR A 25 11.00 -5.64 -13.98
CA THR A 25 11.05 -4.86 -12.73
C THR A 25 9.67 -4.26 -12.42
N TRP A 26 9.21 -4.41 -11.19
CA TRP A 26 7.99 -3.77 -10.70
C TRP A 26 8.30 -2.39 -10.10
N VAL A 27 7.60 -1.35 -10.55
CA VAL A 27 7.77 0.01 -10.05
C VAL A 27 6.45 0.50 -9.47
N TYR A 28 6.48 0.97 -8.22
CA TYR A 28 5.29 1.47 -7.51
C TYR A 28 5.42 2.96 -7.21
N GLY A 29 4.35 3.71 -7.48
CA GLY A 29 4.28 5.14 -7.18
C GLY A 29 3.75 5.40 -5.76
N ALA A 30 4.61 5.88 -4.86
CA ALA A 30 4.19 6.21 -3.49
C ALA A 30 3.21 7.38 -3.45
N GLY A 31 3.41 8.41 -4.29
CA GLY A 31 2.47 9.53 -4.43
C GLY A 31 1.10 9.08 -4.95
N THR A 32 1.08 8.10 -5.85
CA THR A 32 -0.12 7.49 -6.41
C THR A 32 -0.91 6.76 -5.34
N ILE A 33 -0.24 5.97 -4.50
CA ILE A 33 -0.86 5.29 -3.35
C ILE A 33 -1.49 6.31 -2.40
N ARG A 34 -0.73 7.33 -1.99
CA ARG A 34 -1.23 8.39 -1.08
C ARG A 34 -2.43 9.13 -1.68
N THR A 35 -2.35 9.50 -2.95
CA THR A 35 -3.43 10.22 -3.66
C THR A 35 -4.70 9.38 -3.70
N ARG A 36 -4.60 8.08 -4.01
CA ARG A 36 -5.76 7.18 -4.03
C ARG A 36 -6.39 7.02 -2.64
N LEU A 37 -5.58 6.85 -1.60
CA LEU A 37 -6.06 6.78 -0.22
C LEU A 37 -6.80 8.07 0.18
N GLN A 38 -6.23 9.23 -0.11
CA GLN A 38 -6.86 10.52 0.22
C GLN A 38 -8.17 10.73 -0.54
N ARG A 39 -8.22 10.36 -1.83
CA ARG A 39 -9.45 10.43 -2.62
C ARG A 39 -10.56 9.55 -2.04
N LEU A 40 -10.23 8.33 -1.59
CA LEU A 40 -11.20 7.44 -0.95
C LEU A 40 -11.72 8.03 0.36
N ARG A 41 -10.83 8.54 1.21
CA ARG A 41 -11.22 9.20 2.47
C ARG A 41 -12.12 10.41 2.24
N ALA A 42 -11.77 11.25 1.27
CA ALA A 42 -12.57 12.42 0.92
C ALA A 42 -13.97 12.03 0.42
N ALA A 43 -14.07 10.96 -0.37
CA ALA A 43 -15.37 10.45 -0.84
C ALA A 43 -16.24 9.91 0.31
N LEU A 44 -15.65 9.15 1.25
CA LEU A 44 -16.36 8.63 2.43
C LEU A 44 -16.85 9.77 3.34
N ALA A 45 -15.98 10.76 3.60
CA ALA A 45 -16.34 11.95 4.37
C ALA A 45 -17.42 12.78 3.68
N GLY A 46 -17.33 12.96 2.34
CA GLY A 46 -18.36 13.65 1.56
C GLY A 46 -19.72 12.95 1.55
N ALA A 47 -19.75 11.65 1.80
CA ALA A 47 -20.97 10.87 2.03
C ALA A 47 -21.48 10.92 3.48
N GLY A 48 -20.82 11.66 4.38
CA GLY A 48 -21.18 11.76 5.79
C GLY A 48 -20.82 10.54 6.63
N LEU A 49 -19.91 9.68 6.15
CA LEU A 49 -19.48 8.49 6.88
C LEU A 49 -18.26 8.80 7.76
N ASP A 50 -18.36 8.47 9.04
CA ASP A 50 -17.21 8.36 9.93
C ASP A 50 -16.56 6.98 9.71
N ALA A 51 -15.53 6.94 8.86
CA ALA A 51 -14.96 5.70 8.37
C ALA A 51 -13.42 5.70 8.41
N GLU A 52 -12.87 4.58 8.87
CA GLU A 52 -11.45 4.26 8.76
C GLU A 52 -11.16 3.40 7.53
N VAL A 53 -10.04 3.66 6.87
CA VAL A 53 -9.59 2.85 5.72
C VAL A 53 -8.53 1.86 6.17
N HIS A 54 -8.84 0.57 6.00
CA HIS A 54 -7.94 -0.56 6.23
C HIS A 54 -7.53 -1.17 4.90
N TYR A 55 -6.24 -1.15 4.58
CA TYR A 55 -5.75 -1.72 3.32
C TYR A 55 -5.73 -3.25 3.39
N ALA A 56 -6.35 -3.91 2.42
CA ALA A 56 -6.31 -5.36 2.28
C ALA A 56 -4.90 -5.82 1.88
N VAL A 57 -4.13 -6.36 2.84
CA VAL A 57 -2.70 -6.66 2.68
C VAL A 57 -2.44 -7.66 1.55
N LYS A 58 -3.33 -8.64 1.36
CA LYS A 58 -3.29 -9.62 0.26
C LYS A 58 -3.20 -9.02 -1.15
N ALA A 59 -3.58 -7.75 -1.34
CA ALA A 59 -3.51 -7.09 -2.64
C ALA A 59 -2.05 -6.79 -3.06
N ASN A 60 -1.20 -6.43 -2.09
CA ASN A 60 0.24 -6.27 -2.25
C ASN A 60 0.87 -6.18 -0.85
N ASP A 61 1.51 -7.26 -0.41
CA ASP A 61 2.08 -7.37 0.94
C ASP A 61 3.54 -6.89 1.03
N HIS A 62 4.05 -6.25 -0.04
CA HIS A 62 5.40 -5.70 -0.07
C HIS A 62 5.58 -4.63 1.01
N LEU A 63 6.63 -4.76 1.82
CA LEU A 63 6.84 -3.93 3.02
C LEU A 63 6.90 -2.43 2.72
N ALA A 64 7.52 -2.04 1.60
CA ALA A 64 7.58 -0.63 1.20
C ALA A 64 6.19 -0.07 0.85
N VAL A 65 5.30 -0.88 0.28
CA VAL A 65 3.91 -0.48 -0.02
C VAL A 65 3.13 -0.31 1.28
N LEU A 66 3.23 -1.28 2.19
CA LEU A 66 2.60 -1.21 3.51
C LEU A 66 3.11 -0.03 4.33
N ALA A 67 4.40 0.30 4.25
CA ALA A 67 4.98 1.45 4.94
C ALA A 67 4.42 2.79 4.43
N VAL A 68 4.12 2.90 3.12
CA VAL A 68 3.44 4.09 2.57
C VAL A 68 2.03 4.22 3.14
N PHE A 69 1.28 3.12 3.27
CA PHE A 69 -0.04 3.13 3.91
C PHE A 69 0.04 3.48 5.40
N ALA A 70 1.00 2.90 6.13
CA ALA A 70 1.25 3.17 7.54
C ALA A 70 1.55 4.66 7.77
N ALA A 71 2.48 5.23 7.00
CA ALA A 71 2.85 6.64 7.07
C ALA A 71 1.69 7.58 6.69
N ALA A 72 0.79 7.14 5.81
CA ALA A 72 -0.43 7.87 5.47
C ALA A 72 -1.57 7.64 6.47
N GLY A 73 -1.33 6.88 7.55
CA GLY A 73 -2.26 6.63 8.64
C GLY A 73 -3.40 5.68 8.30
N ALA A 74 -3.26 4.81 7.30
CA ALA A 74 -4.22 3.74 7.04
C ALA A 74 -4.01 2.56 8.00
N GLY A 75 -5.08 1.81 8.26
CA GLY A 75 -5.00 0.52 8.94
C GLY A 75 -4.66 -0.62 7.96
N ALA A 76 -4.65 -1.85 8.46
CA ALA A 76 -4.53 -3.06 7.65
C ALA A 76 -5.73 -3.99 7.86
N ASP A 77 -6.14 -4.68 6.80
CA ASP A 77 -6.97 -5.87 6.85
C ASP A 77 -6.10 -7.06 6.44
N VAL A 78 -5.92 -8.00 7.36
CA VAL A 78 -5.04 -9.17 7.22
C VAL A 78 -5.84 -10.46 7.31
N VAL A 79 -5.41 -11.50 6.60
CA VAL A 79 -6.06 -12.82 6.58
C VAL A 79 -5.17 -13.95 7.10
N SER A 80 -3.93 -13.65 7.50
CA SER A 80 -2.99 -14.63 8.06
C SER A 80 -2.00 -14.00 9.04
N GLU A 81 -1.36 -14.83 9.86
CA GLU A 81 -0.30 -14.38 10.80
C GLU A 81 0.88 -13.77 10.03
N GLY A 82 1.19 -14.28 8.84
CA GLY A 82 2.22 -13.73 7.97
C GLY A 82 1.93 -12.28 7.57
N GLU A 83 0.70 -12.00 7.14
CA GLU A 83 0.27 -10.64 6.80
C GLU A 83 0.23 -9.73 8.03
N PHE A 84 -0.24 -10.23 9.17
CA PHE A 84 -0.19 -9.50 10.45
C PHE A 84 1.24 -9.07 10.78
N ARG A 85 2.20 -10.01 10.72
CA ARG A 85 3.62 -9.74 10.99
C ARG A 85 4.20 -8.70 10.01
N ARG A 86 3.88 -8.79 8.71
CA ARG A 86 4.32 -7.80 7.71
C ARG A 86 3.72 -6.41 7.98
N ALA A 87 2.43 -6.32 8.29
CA ALA A 87 1.76 -5.06 8.61
C ALA A 87 2.39 -4.40 9.86
N ARG A 88 2.68 -5.19 10.90
CA ARG A 88 3.39 -4.72 12.10
C ARG A 88 4.81 -4.24 11.77
N MET A 89 5.55 -5.00 10.98
CA MET A 89 6.91 -4.64 10.56
C MET A 89 6.95 -3.37 9.71
N ALA A 90 5.91 -3.12 8.91
CA ALA A 90 5.75 -1.88 8.15
C ALA A 90 5.31 -0.67 8.98
N GLY A 91 5.06 -0.84 10.29
CA GLY A 91 4.72 0.24 11.23
C GLY A 91 3.22 0.44 11.49
N ILE A 92 2.34 -0.43 10.98
CA ILE A 92 0.90 -0.31 11.24
C ILE A 92 0.62 -0.72 12.69
N ALA A 93 0.00 0.17 13.47
CA ALA A 93 -0.35 -0.09 14.87
C ALA A 93 -1.32 -1.28 14.99
N ALA A 94 -1.09 -2.20 15.93
CA ALA A 94 -1.94 -3.40 16.10
C ALA A 94 -3.42 -3.06 16.31
N ALA A 95 -3.70 -1.96 17.03
CA ALA A 95 -5.05 -1.44 17.24
C ALA A 95 -5.77 -0.99 15.95
N ARG A 96 -5.04 -0.88 14.82
CA ARG A 96 -5.56 -0.53 13.50
C ARG A 96 -5.48 -1.69 12.50
N ILE A 97 -5.30 -2.91 13.00
CA ILE A 97 -5.27 -4.13 12.17
C ILE A 97 -6.54 -4.93 12.44
N VAL A 98 -7.31 -5.19 11.39
CA VAL A 98 -8.45 -6.11 11.40
C VAL A 98 -7.96 -7.47 10.90
N TYR A 99 -8.22 -8.54 11.66
CA TYR A 99 -7.83 -9.89 11.30
C TYR A 99 -9.04 -10.68 10.77
N SER A 100 -9.19 -10.65 9.45
CA SER A 100 -10.22 -11.36 8.68
C SER A 100 -9.82 -12.82 8.38
N GLY A 101 -10.69 -13.57 7.70
CA GLY A 101 -10.42 -14.96 7.28
C GLY A 101 -11.16 -16.01 8.12
N VAL A 102 -11.69 -17.04 7.45
CA VAL A 102 -12.61 -18.04 8.04
C VAL A 102 -11.90 -19.25 8.68
N GLY A 103 -10.62 -19.46 8.38
CA GLY A 103 -9.87 -20.67 8.74
C GLY A 103 -8.69 -20.43 9.67
N LYS A 104 -8.80 -19.48 10.61
CA LYS A 104 -7.72 -19.18 11.56
C LYS A 104 -7.47 -20.37 12.48
N SER A 105 -6.21 -20.75 12.66
CA SER A 105 -5.82 -21.75 13.66
C SER A 105 -5.79 -21.16 15.07
N ALA A 106 -5.81 -22.00 16.10
CA ALA A 106 -5.72 -21.53 17.50
C ALA A 106 -4.37 -20.86 17.85
N ARG A 107 -3.34 -21.07 17.03
CA ARG A 107 -2.02 -20.46 17.18
C ARG A 107 -1.98 -19.02 16.65
N GLU A 108 -2.88 -18.71 15.71
CA GLU A 108 -3.04 -17.40 15.09
C GLU A 108 -3.95 -16.49 15.91
#